data_AF-A0A8S1RGN6-F1
#
_entry.id   AF-A0A8S1RGN6-F1
#
_cell.length_a   1.000
_cell.length_b   1.000
_cell.length_c   1.000
_cell.angle_alpha   90.00
_cell.angle_beta   90.00
_cell.angle_gamma   90.00
#
_symmetry.space_group_name_H-M   'P 1'
#
loop_
_entity.id
_entity.type
_entity.pdbx_description
1 polymer ?
#
loop_
_entity_poly.entity_id
_entity_poly.type
_entity_poly.pdbx_seq_one_letter_code
_entity_poly.pdbx_strand_id
1 'polypeptide(L)'
;MWKTIIDYTLTTMTSCKPVCFFCQNDIDGTFIQSSCYHTYHQDCLKTLFHDKLLSQSPILQCLCTRKQNPNILEHFSDDHAKILLKQKLFINQLKKIAQKYKLEKCKSSKCSFYYKIDIRLSYKVSYCPSCLL
;
A
#
# COMPACT_ATOMS: atom_id res chain seq x y z
N MET A 1 -25.91 64.37 -3.28
CA MET A 1 -25.21 63.29 -2.54
C MET A 1 -25.83 61.96 -2.96
N TRP A 2 -25.15 61.19 -3.80
CA TRP A 2 -25.60 59.87 -4.23
C TRP A 2 -24.86 58.83 -3.37
N LYS A 3 -25.58 58.02 -2.58
CA LYS A 3 -25.03 56.87 -1.86
C LYS A 3 -25.20 55.64 -2.75
N THR A 4 -24.11 55.17 -3.31
CA THR A 4 -24.05 53.89 -4.02
C THR A 4 -24.10 52.78 -2.96
N ILE A 5 -25.20 52.03 -2.93
CA ILE A 5 -25.29 50.76 -2.20
C ILE A 5 -24.59 49.73 -3.09
N ILE A 6 -23.45 49.21 -2.63
CA ILE A 6 -22.76 48.10 -3.28
C ILE A 6 -23.38 46.84 -2.69
N ASP A 7 -24.30 46.22 -3.44
CA ASP A 7 -24.76 44.87 -3.19
C ASP A 7 -23.62 43.90 -3.47
N TYR A 8 -23.01 43.37 -2.43
CA TYR A 8 -22.12 42.23 -2.53
C TYR A 8 -22.97 40.98 -2.72
N THR A 9 -23.25 40.62 -3.97
CA THR A 9 -23.75 39.29 -4.30
C THR A 9 -22.73 38.26 -3.84
N LEU A 10 -23.09 37.48 -2.81
CA LEU A 10 -22.44 36.24 -2.44
C LEU A 10 -22.46 35.28 -3.65
N THR A 11 -21.41 35.31 -4.46
CA THR A 11 -21.09 34.20 -5.36
C THR A 11 -20.83 32.97 -4.48
N THR A 12 -21.79 32.06 -4.49
CA THR A 12 -21.65 30.71 -3.95
C THR A 12 -20.42 30.07 -4.59
N MET A 13 -19.35 29.94 -3.80
CA MET A 13 -18.22 29.11 -4.19
C MET A 13 -18.73 27.68 -4.35
N THR A 14 -18.84 27.23 -5.60
CA THR A 14 -19.03 25.83 -5.94
C THR A 14 -17.90 25.04 -5.30
N SER A 15 -18.20 24.25 -4.26
CA SER A 15 -17.19 23.38 -3.66
C SER A 15 -16.78 22.35 -4.71
N CYS A 16 -15.55 22.48 -5.21
CA CYS A 16 -15.00 21.50 -6.16
C CYS A 16 -14.77 20.20 -5.38
N LYS A 17 -15.61 19.19 -5.61
CA LYS A 17 -15.45 17.88 -4.97
C LYS A 17 -14.23 17.19 -5.58
N PRO A 18 -13.39 16.52 -4.76
CA PRO A 18 -12.29 15.74 -5.29
C PRO A 18 -12.82 14.54 -6.08
N VAL A 19 -12.20 14.23 -7.22
CA VAL A 19 -12.56 13.09 -8.08
C VAL A 19 -11.64 11.92 -7.77
N CYS A 20 -12.18 10.70 -7.70
CA CYS A 20 -11.38 9.50 -7.50
C CYS A 20 -10.64 9.12 -8.78
N PHE A 21 -9.31 9.00 -8.68
CA PHE A 21 -8.46 8.65 -9.82
C PHE A 21 -8.63 7.22 -10.34
N PHE A 22 -9.30 6.34 -9.58
CA PHE A 22 -9.57 4.96 -9.97
C PHE A 22 -10.91 4.83 -10.72
N CYS A 23 -12.01 5.28 -10.10
CA CYS A 23 -13.36 5.12 -10.66
C CYS A 23 -13.89 6.35 -11.41
N GLN A 24 -13.17 7.47 -11.40
CA GLN A 24 -13.52 8.74 -12.04
C GLN A 24 -14.82 9.40 -11.54
N ASN A 25 -15.32 8.97 -10.38
CA ASN A 25 -16.48 9.56 -9.73
C ASN A 25 -16.08 10.55 -8.63
N ASP A 26 -16.95 11.50 -8.33
CA ASP A 26 -16.80 12.41 -7.20
C ASP A 26 -16.70 11.65 -5.88
N ILE A 27 -15.91 12.19 -4.95
CA ILE A 27 -15.76 11.65 -3.60
C ILE A 27 -16.62 12.48 -2.64
N ASP A 28 -17.70 11.87 -2.18
CA ASP A 28 -18.51 12.40 -1.09
C ASP A 28 -17.89 11.96 0.25
N GLY A 29 -17.16 12.87 0.90
CA GLY A 29 -16.59 12.65 2.23
C GLY A 29 -15.08 12.45 2.25
N THR A 30 -14.60 11.49 3.03
CA THR A 30 -13.16 11.29 3.25
C THR A 30 -12.50 10.62 2.05
N PHE A 31 -11.34 11.14 1.67
CA PHE A 31 -10.51 10.58 0.60
C PHE A 31 -9.10 10.31 1.12
N ILE A 32 -8.39 9.42 0.43
CA ILE A 32 -6.96 9.21 0.64
C ILE A 32 -6.22 9.89 -0.51
N GLN A 33 -5.35 10.84 -0.18
CA GLN A 33 -4.44 11.43 -1.15
C GLN A 33 -3.11 10.66 -1.16
N SER A 34 -2.74 10.18 -2.33
CA SER A 34 -1.46 9.51 -2.58
C SER A 34 -0.28 10.50 -2.57
N SER A 35 0.95 10.01 -2.45
CA SER A 35 2.15 10.86 -2.51
C SER A 35 2.38 11.52 -3.87
N CYS A 36 1.64 11.08 -4.89
CA CYS A 36 1.60 11.68 -6.22
C CYS A 36 0.34 12.54 -6.44
N TYR A 37 -0.28 13.00 -5.35
CA TYR A 37 -1.42 13.93 -5.32
C TYR A 37 -2.75 13.43 -5.89
N HIS A 38 -2.81 12.23 -6.47
CA HIS A 38 -4.08 11.58 -6.84
C HIS A 38 -4.89 11.21 -5.61
N THR A 39 -6.19 11.48 -5.68
CA THR A 39 -7.19 11.21 -4.65
C THR A 39 -7.97 9.93 -4.96
N TYR A 40 -8.36 9.21 -3.92
CA TYR A 40 -9.10 7.96 -4.05
C TYR A 40 -10.19 7.83 -2.99
N HIS A 41 -11.32 7.20 -3.34
CA HIS A 41 -12.16 6.54 -2.33
C HIS A 41 -11.32 5.48 -1.63
N GLN A 42 -11.57 5.26 -0.34
CA GLN A 42 -10.84 4.23 0.43
C GLN A 42 -10.98 2.85 -0.23
N ASP A 43 -12.19 2.45 -0.62
CA ASP A 43 -12.44 1.13 -1.23
C ASP A 43 -11.78 0.98 -2.60
N CYS A 44 -11.74 2.04 -3.40
CA CYS A 44 -11.04 2.05 -4.68
C CYS A 44 -9.53 1.83 -4.49
N LEU A 45 -8.92 2.54 -3.53
CA LEU A 45 -7.49 2.38 -3.24
C LEU A 45 -7.18 1.00 -2.63
N LYS A 46 -8.05 0.50 -1.77
CA LYS A 46 -7.96 -0.84 -1.17
C LYS A 46 -7.95 -1.92 -2.25
N THR A 47 -8.90 -1.85 -3.18
CA THR A 47 -8.99 -2.77 -4.33
C THR A 47 -7.73 -2.68 -5.19
N LEU A 48 -7.31 -1.48 -5.56
CA LEU A 48 -6.08 -1.27 -6.35
C LEU A 48 -4.85 -1.92 -5.68
N PHE A 49 -4.65 -1.70 -4.38
CA PHE A 49 -3.52 -2.28 -3.65
C PHE A 49 -3.65 -3.79 -3.50
N HIS A 50 -4.84 -4.29 -3.21
CA HIS A 50 -5.10 -5.72 -3.10
C HIS A 50 -4.70 -6.44 -4.39
N ASP A 51 -5.16 -5.96 -5.55
CA ASP A 51 -4.89 -6.59 -6.84
C ASP A 51 -3.39 -6.57 -7.19
N LYS A 52 -2.70 -5.46 -6.92
CA LYS A 52 -1.24 -5.37 -7.10
C LYS A 52 -0.49 -6.34 -6.19
N LEU A 53 -0.95 -6.53 -4.97
CA LEU A 53 -0.32 -7.45 -4.03
C LEU A 53 -0.64 -8.92 -4.33
N LEU A 54 -1.80 -9.22 -4.91
CA LEU A 54 -2.13 -10.53 -5.46
C LEU A 54 -1.23 -10.90 -6.63
N SER A 55 -0.88 -9.93 -7.48
CA SER A 55 0.11 -10.11 -8.55
C SER A 55 1.57 -10.14 -8.04
N GLN A 56 1.76 -10.46 -6.76
CA GLN A 56 3.05 -10.58 -6.08
C GLN A 56 3.92 -9.30 -6.10
N SER A 57 3.33 -8.12 -6.29
CA SER A 57 4.10 -6.87 -6.25
C SER A 57 4.72 -6.68 -4.86
N PRO A 58 6.02 -6.35 -4.78
CA PRO A 58 6.71 -6.02 -3.51
C PRO A 58 6.50 -4.56 -3.09
N ILE A 59 5.74 -3.78 -3.87
CA ILE A 59 5.50 -2.36 -3.63
C ILE A 59 4.02 -2.05 -3.78
N LEU A 60 3.57 -1.04 -3.03
CA LEU A 60 2.33 -0.35 -3.32
C LEU A 60 2.56 0.64 -4.45
N GLN A 61 1.62 0.72 -5.38
CA GLN A 61 1.77 1.52 -6.58
C GLN A 61 0.45 2.22 -6.89
N CYS A 62 0.55 3.52 -7.17
CA CYS A 62 -0.56 4.29 -7.70
C CYS A 62 -0.90 3.82 -9.13
N LEU A 63 -2.11 4.13 -9.60
CA LEU A 63 -2.49 3.86 -11.00
C LEU A 63 -1.55 4.56 -11.99
N CYS A 64 -0.98 5.72 -11.63
CA CYS A 64 0.05 6.42 -12.41
C CYS A 64 1.45 5.79 -12.31
N THR A 65 1.55 4.56 -11.79
CA THR A 65 2.79 3.78 -11.62
C THR A 65 3.78 4.29 -10.58
N ARG A 66 3.54 5.42 -9.93
CA ARG A 66 4.43 5.91 -8.85
C ARG A 66 4.31 5.06 -7.59
N LYS A 67 5.46 4.67 -7.04
CA LYS A 67 5.57 3.93 -5.78
C LYS A 67 4.96 4.73 -4.63
N GLN A 68 4.15 4.07 -3.83
CA GLN A 68 3.56 4.64 -2.62
C GLN A 68 4.35 4.24 -1.38
N ASN A 69 4.38 5.14 -0.39
CA ASN A 69 4.92 4.84 0.93
C ASN A 69 3.95 3.86 1.64
N PRO A 70 4.42 2.75 2.24
CA PRO A 70 3.57 1.84 3.01
C PRO A 70 2.72 2.52 4.10
N ASN A 71 3.17 3.67 4.63
CA ASN A 71 2.40 4.46 5.59
C ASN A 71 1.06 4.97 5.05
N ILE A 72 0.85 4.97 3.73
CA ILE A 72 -0.46 5.26 3.15
C ILE A 72 -1.55 4.30 3.67
N LEU A 73 -1.15 3.09 4.09
CA LEU A 73 -2.05 2.11 4.69
C LEU A 73 -2.60 2.55 6.06
N GLU A 74 -2.00 3.55 6.71
CA GLU A 74 -2.51 4.11 7.97
C GLU A 74 -3.78 4.95 7.78
N HIS A 75 -4.08 5.39 6.56
CA HIS A 75 -5.26 6.21 6.27
C HIS A 75 -6.54 5.42 6.02
N PHE A 76 -6.47 4.08 5.98
CA PHE A 76 -7.67 3.25 5.90
C PHE A 76 -8.35 3.16 7.26
N SER A 77 -9.68 3.30 7.29
CA SER A 77 -10.47 3.13 8.51
C SER A 77 -10.65 1.66 8.91
N ASP A 78 -10.56 0.74 7.96
CA ASP A 78 -10.69 -0.70 8.17
C ASP A 78 -9.35 -1.32 8.61
N ASP A 79 -9.19 -1.51 9.92
CA ASP A 79 -7.99 -2.10 10.53
C ASP A 79 -7.70 -3.52 10.03
N HIS A 80 -8.74 -4.31 9.77
CA HIS A 80 -8.57 -5.68 9.27
C HIS A 80 -7.97 -5.66 7.86
N ALA A 81 -8.49 -4.83 6.96
CA ALA A 81 -7.93 -4.66 5.63
C ALA A 81 -6.49 -4.12 5.66
N LYS A 82 -6.23 -3.15 6.54
CA LYS A 82 -4.89 -2.60 6.75
C LYS A 82 -3.89 -3.68 7.16
N ILE A 83 -4.25 -4.52 8.13
CA ILE A 83 -3.40 -5.65 8.59
C ILE A 83 -3.14 -6.62 7.42
N LEU A 84 -4.17 -7.02 6.69
CA LEU A 84 -4.04 -7.94 5.56
C LEU A 84 -3.13 -7.38 4.46
N LEU A 85 -3.31 -6.12 4.06
CA LEU A 85 -2.49 -5.47 3.04
C LEU A 85 -1.03 -5.36 3.50
N LYS A 86 -0.79 -4.99 4.77
CA LYS A 86 0.57 -4.94 5.35
C LYS A 86 1.24 -6.31 5.33
N GLN A 87 0.55 -7.35 5.80
CA GLN A 87 1.07 -8.72 5.81
C GLN A 87 1.43 -9.19 4.39
N LYS A 88 0.54 -8.95 3.43
CA LYS A 88 0.76 -9.34 2.04
C LYS A 88 1.94 -8.59 1.40
N LEU A 89 2.03 -7.28 1.62
CA LEU A 89 3.15 -6.45 1.18
C LEU A 89 4.47 -6.95 1.76
N PHE A 90 4.51 -7.23 3.07
CA PHE A 90 5.69 -7.76 3.75
C PHE A 90 6.14 -9.11 3.17
N ILE A 91 5.20 -10.04 2.97
CA ILE A 91 5.50 -11.35 2.37
C ILE A 91 6.10 -11.20 0.97
N ASN A 92 5.53 -10.32 0.13
CA ASN A 92 6.03 -10.09 -1.22
C ASN A 92 7.43 -9.45 -1.22
N GLN A 93 7.68 -8.51 -0.31
CA GLN A 93 9.00 -7.91 -0.12
C GLN A 93 10.04 -8.94 0.33
N LEU A 94 9.69 -9.76 1.31
CA LEU A 94 10.56 -10.82 1.82
C LEU A 94 10.92 -11.84 0.73
N LYS A 95 9.94 -12.25 -0.08
CA LYS A 95 10.18 -13.11 -1.25
C LYS A 95 11.17 -12.49 -2.23
N LYS A 96 11.01 -11.21 -2.56
CA LYS A 96 11.92 -10.50 -3.48
C LYS A 96 13.33 -10.36 -2.91
N ILE A 97 13.46 -10.11 -1.61
CA ILE A 97 14.75 -10.09 -0.91
C ILE A 97 15.39 -11.48 -0.99
N ALA A 98 14.65 -12.54 -0.64
CA ALA A 98 15.12 -13.91 -0.69
C ALA A 98 15.63 -14.29 -2.09
N GLN A 99 14.88 -13.97 -3.13
CA GLN A 99 15.30 -14.18 -4.52
C GLN A 99 16.58 -13.40 -4.87
N LYS A 100 16.64 -12.11 -4.53
CA LYS A 100 17.79 -11.24 -4.85
C LYS A 100 19.09 -11.76 -4.22
N TYR A 101 19.02 -12.24 -2.98
CA TYR A 101 20.18 -12.69 -2.22
C TYR A 101 20.39 -14.20 -2.24
N LYS A 102 19.58 -14.94 -3.03
CA LYS A 102 19.59 -16.41 -3.12
C LYS A 102 19.53 -17.06 -1.74
N LEU A 103 18.59 -16.59 -0.92
CA LEU A 103 18.36 -17.14 0.41
C LEU A 103 17.56 -18.44 0.29
N GLU A 104 17.93 -19.40 1.11
CA GLU A 104 17.18 -20.64 1.28
C GLU A 104 16.01 -20.40 2.23
N LYS A 105 14.87 -21.05 1.95
CA LYS A 105 13.70 -21.02 2.83
C LYS A 105 13.70 -22.24 3.74
N CYS A 106 13.22 -22.08 4.98
CA CYS A 106 12.89 -23.23 5.83
C CYS A 106 11.95 -24.21 5.09
N LYS A 107 12.20 -25.51 5.24
CA LYS A 107 11.41 -26.59 4.61
C LYS A 107 9.97 -26.66 5.13
N SER A 108 9.70 -26.17 6.35
CA SER A 108 8.35 -26.12 6.90
C SER A 108 7.49 -25.12 6.11
N SER A 109 6.35 -25.58 5.60
CA SER A 109 5.44 -24.78 4.77
C SER A 109 4.86 -23.56 5.50
N LYS A 110 4.70 -23.67 6.83
CA LYS A 110 4.19 -22.60 7.70
C LYS A 110 5.29 -21.63 8.17
N CYS A 111 6.55 -21.93 7.89
CA CYS A 111 7.67 -21.10 8.34
C CYS A 111 8.05 -20.05 7.29
N SER A 112 8.22 -18.81 7.74
CA SER A 112 8.68 -17.68 6.90
C SER A 112 10.16 -17.35 7.13
N PHE A 113 10.91 -18.25 7.75
CA PHE A 113 12.34 -18.08 8.00
C PHE A 113 13.14 -18.32 6.71
N TYR A 114 14.02 -17.38 6.41
CA TYR A 114 14.99 -17.45 5.32
C TYR A 114 16.40 -17.36 5.90
N TYR A 115 17.35 -18.06 5.29
CA TYR A 115 18.74 -18.09 5.72
C TYR A 115 19.68 -18.17 4.53
N LYS A 116 20.96 -17.84 4.76
CA LYS A 116 22.01 -17.99 3.76
C LYS A 116 22.94 -19.10 4.20
N ILE A 117 23.19 -20.06 3.32
CA ILE A 117 24.20 -21.10 3.56
C ILE A 117 25.57 -20.48 3.26
N ASP A 118 26.49 -20.55 4.23
CA ASP A 118 27.90 -20.26 3.97
C ASP A 118 28.59 -21.54 3.50
N ILE A 119 28.80 -21.63 2.18
CA ILE A 119 29.43 -22.79 1.55
C ILE A 119 30.86 -23.04 2.04
N ARG A 120 31.55 -22.02 2.59
CA ARG A 120 32.91 -22.16 3.11
C ARG A 120 32.95 -23.02 4.36
N LEU A 121 31.84 -23.06 5.11
CA LEU A 121 31.75 -23.78 6.37
C LEU A 121 31.45 -25.28 6.18
N SER A 122 31.25 -25.75 4.93
CA SER A 122 31.03 -27.17 4.59
C SER A 122 29.91 -27.87 5.38
N TYR A 123 28.96 -27.11 5.94
CA TYR A 123 27.86 -27.69 6.71
C TYR A 123 26.90 -28.45 5.80
N LYS A 124 26.65 -29.72 6.12
CA LYS A 124 25.71 -30.60 5.39
C LYS A 124 24.25 -30.36 5.76
N VAL A 125 23.99 -29.60 6.82
CA VAL A 125 22.65 -29.44 7.39
C VAL A 125 22.45 -28.00 7.86
N SER A 126 21.31 -27.43 7.49
CA SER A 126 20.81 -26.16 8.00
C SER A 126 19.56 -26.43 8.84
N TYR A 127 19.39 -25.67 9.91
CA TYR A 127 18.22 -25.76 10.76
C TYR A 127 17.54 -24.40 10.92
N CYS A 128 16.22 -24.43 11.04
CA CYS A 128 15.42 -23.26 11.35
C CYS A 128 15.17 -23.25 12.87
N PRO A 129 15.67 -22.25 13.62
CA PRO A 129 15.44 -22.17 15.06
C PRO A 129 13.96 -22.16 15.42
N SER A 130 13.12 -21.55 14.57
CA SER A 130 11.67 -21.47 14.77
C SER A 130 10.91 -22.78 14.54
N CYS A 131 11.52 -23.81 13.96
CA CYS A 131 10.88 -25.10 13.70
C CYS A 131 11.55 -26.27 14.45
N LEU A 132 12.58 -25.99 15.23
CA LEU A 132 13.24 -26.96 16.10
C LEU A 132 12.66 -26.98 17.53
N LEU A 133 11.92 -25.92 17.90
CA LEU A 133 11.09 -25.87 19.11
C LEU A 133 9.77 -26.59 18.85
#